data_AF-A0A9P8US51-F1
#
_entry.id   AF-A0A9P8US51-F1
#
_cell.length_a   1.000
_cell.length_b   1.000
_cell.length_c   1.000
_cell.angle_alpha   90.00
_cell.angle_beta   90.00
_cell.angle_gamma   90.00
#
_symmetry.space_group_name_H-M   'P 1'
#
loop_
_entity.id
_entity.type
_entity.pdbx_description
1 polymer ?
#
loop_
_entity_poly.entity_id
_entity_poly.type
_entity_poly.pdbx_seq_one_letter_code
_entity_poly.pdbx_strand_id
1 'polypeptide(L)'
;MLDLESDINPGLSQPMTETESNAKHNNKKLFQELPMPSAKEFVAAKDGKFYCDHEYVTEKGEWYCGKVCPTGRDFRKHVRTHNPPVLCPVLDLYDEPCQVRTAEQRDMRRHALVNHPQWAWENQKEYGIEFEYLWKCECGTVFTREDNLDRHRKKYRKKCLDESSR
;
A
#
# COMPACT_ATOMS: atom_id res chain seq x y z
N MET A 1 41.54 2.69 51.83
CA MET A 1 42.70 3.61 51.82
C MET A 1 43.47 3.30 50.54
N LEU A 2 43.56 4.29 49.64
CA LEU A 2 44.51 4.43 48.52
C LEU A 2 44.33 3.42 47.36
N ASP A 3 43.71 3.83 46.24
CA ASP A 3 44.29 4.56 45.08
C ASP A 3 44.96 3.58 44.10
N LEU A 4 44.42 3.42 42.88
CA LEU A 4 44.80 4.14 41.64
C LEU A 4 46.21 3.71 41.19
N GLU A 5 46.38 3.06 40.03
CA GLU A 5 46.64 3.72 38.73
C GLU A 5 46.76 2.59 37.68
N SER A 6 45.99 2.61 36.60
CA SER A 6 46.12 3.40 35.36
C SER A 6 46.98 2.68 34.32
N ASP A 7 46.50 2.71 33.08
CA ASP A 7 47.23 3.12 31.87
C ASP A 7 46.51 2.55 30.63
N ILE A 8 46.25 3.21 29.51
CA ILE A 8 46.48 4.54 28.88
C ILE A 8 45.49 4.51 27.67
N ASN A 9 44.52 5.43 27.52
CA ASN A 9 44.44 6.56 26.55
C ASN A 9 44.48 6.17 25.03
N PRO A 10 44.12 7.02 24.03
CA PRO A 10 43.29 8.24 23.97
C PRO A 10 42.34 8.29 22.74
N GLY A 11 41.47 9.32 22.68
CA GLY A 11 41.07 9.95 21.41
C GLY A 11 39.81 9.43 20.72
N LEU A 12 38.76 10.24 20.65
CA LEU A 12 38.58 11.22 19.57
C LEU A 12 37.23 11.92 19.78
N SER A 13 37.28 13.22 20.04
CA SER A 13 36.10 14.08 19.95
C SER A 13 35.67 14.16 18.49
N GLN A 14 34.39 13.87 18.21
CA GLN A 14 33.75 14.38 17.01
C GLN A 14 32.47 15.15 17.37
N PRO A 15 32.26 16.32 16.77
CA PRO A 15 31.19 17.24 17.13
C PRO A 15 29.83 16.77 16.64
N MET A 16 28.83 16.99 17.50
CA MET A 16 27.44 17.11 17.12
C MET A 16 27.30 18.15 16.01
N THR A 17 26.74 17.78 14.87
CA THR A 17 26.13 18.75 13.96
C THR A 17 24.73 18.28 13.62
N GLU A 18 23.82 19.20 13.87
CA GLU A 18 22.39 19.10 13.76
C GLU A 18 21.98 18.86 12.31
N THR A 19 21.20 17.81 12.07
CA THR A 19 20.10 17.85 11.09
C THR A 19 18.97 16.98 11.62
N GLU A 20 18.51 17.28 12.83
CA GLU A 20 17.17 16.92 13.26
C GLU A 20 16.18 17.77 12.48
N SER A 21 15.69 17.26 11.35
CA SER A 21 14.42 17.75 10.81
C SER A 21 13.75 16.68 9.93
N ASN A 22 12.54 16.32 10.36
CA ASN A 22 11.52 15.53 9.65
C ASN A 22 11.74 14.02 9.49
N ALA A 23 11.52 13.27 10.59
CA ALA A 23 11.16 11.86 10.48
C ALA A 23 10.06 11.47 11.49
N LYS A 24 8.84 12.00 11.31
CA LYS A 24 7.64 11.24 11.68
C LYS A 24 7.37 10.18 10.60
N HIS A 25 8.34 9.29 10.36
CA HIS A 25 8.10 8.11 9.53
C HIS A 25 7.41 7.08 10.42
N ASN A 26 6.12 6.90 10.18
CA ASN A 26 5.32 5.81 10.74
C ASN A 26 6.07 4.49 10.47
N ASN A 27 6.65 3.86 11.49
CA ASN A 27 7.57 2.73 11.37
C ASN A 27 6.83 1.41 11.10
N LYS A 28 5.89 1.44 10.14
CA LYS A 28 5.03 0.32 9.74
C LYS A 28 5.83 -0.59 8.81
N LYS A 29 5.85 -1.89 9.08
CA LYS A 29 6.47 -2.89 8.21
C LYS A 29 5.75 -2.94 6.87
N LEU A 30 6.53 -3.09 5.81
CA LEU A 30 6.04 -3.33 4.46
C LEU A 30 5.93 -4.83 4.21
N PHE A 31 4.90 -5.22 3.46
CA PHE A 31 4.82 -6.55 2.89
C PHE A 31 5.92 -6.72 1.84
N GLN A 32 6.38 -7.96 1.67
CA GLN A 32 7.36 -8.30 0.66
C GLN A 32 6.83 -7.91 -0.74
N GLU A 33 7.71 -7.31 -1.55
CA GLU A 33 7.45 -7.03 -2.96
C GLU A 33 8.43 -7.80 -3.84
N LEU A 34 7.92 -8.38 -4.93
CA LEU A 34 8.78 -8.86 -5.99
C LEU A 34 9.49 -7.69 -6.68
N PRO A 35 10.73 -7.89 -7.19
CA PRO A 35 11.45 -6.86 -7.93
C PRO A 35 10.61 -6.32 -9.10
N MET A 36 10.61 -5.00 -9.25
CA MET A 36 9.92 -4.30 -10.33
C MET A 36 10.88 -3.33 -11.00
N PRO A 37 10.80 -3.17 -12.33
CA PRO A 37 11.61 -2.21 -13.06
C PRO A 37 11.55 -0.80 -12.44
N SER A 38 12.68 -0.13 -12.41
CA SER A 38 12.75 1.27 -11.98
C SER A 38 11.97 2.18 -12.94
N ALA A 39 11.49 3.32 -12.45
CA ALA A 39 10.80 4.29 -13.29
C ALA A 39 11.69 4.80 -14.45
N LYS A 40 13.02 4.73 -14.29
CA LYS A 40 14.04 5.14 -15.28
C LYS A 40 14.27 4.11 -16.38
N GLU A 41 13.87 2.86 -16.17
CA GLU A 41 14.02 1.78 -17.15
C GLU A 41 12.93 1.82 -18.21
N PHE A 42 11.84 2.54 -17.95
CA PHE A 42 10.79 2.76 -18.94
C PHE A 42 11.22 3.85 -19.93
N VAL A 43 10.97 3.60 -21.21
CA VAL A 43 11.29 4.51 -22.30
C VAL A 43 10.01 5.22 -22.75
N ALA A 44 10.05 6.55 -22.78
CA ALA A 44 8.95 7.34 -23.33
C ALA A 44 8.97 7.28 -24.87
N ALA A 45 7.79 7.38 -25.48
CA ALA A 45 7.66 7.57 -26.92
C ALA A 45 8.14 8.98 -27.33
N LYS A 46 8.15 9.24 -28.65
CA LYS A 46 8.60 10.53 -29.22
C LYS A 46 7.82 11.75 -28.69
N ASP A 47 6.58 11.56 -28.25
CA ASP A 47 5.74 12.61 -27.68
C ASP A 47 5.95 12.80 -26.17
N GLY A 48 6.92 12.10 -25.58
CA GLY A 48 7.26 12.16 -24.16
C GLY A 48 6.32 11.34 -23.25
N LYS A 49 5.36 10.60 -23.81
CA LYS A 49 4.42 9.78 -23.02
C LYS A 49 4.82 8.32 -22.98
N PHE A 50 4.26 7.61 -22.00
CA PHE A 50 4.49 6.18 -21.80
C PHE A 50 3.22 5.41 -22.18
N TYR A 51 3.37 4.42 -23.04
CA TYR A 51 2.27 3.63 -23.57
C TYR A 51 2.37 2.21 -23.05
N CYS A 52 1.28 1.69 -22.49
CA CYS A 52 1.23 0.32 -22.04
C CYS A 52 0.72 -0.58 -23.16
N ASP A 53 1.55 -1.54 -23.54
CA ASP A 53 1.32 -2.58 -24.52
C ASP A 53 1.01 -3.94 -23.87
N HIS A 54 0.73 -3.98 -22.56
CA HIS A 54 0.48 -5.25 -21.88
C HIS A 54 -0.74 -5.95 -22.49
N GLU A 55 -0.51 -7.20 -22.89
CA GLU A 55 -1.47 -8.08 -23.52
C GLU A 55 -2.10 -9.01 -22.48
N TYR A 56 -3.42 -9.16 -22.56
CA TYR A 56 -4.20 -10.10 -21.78
C TYR A 56 -4.76 -11.15 -22.73
N VAL A 57 -4.40 -12.40 -22.48
CA VAL A 57 -5.01 -13.54 -23.16
C VAL A 57 -6.12 -14.07 -22.28
N THR A 58 -7.36 -14.06 -22.79
CA THR A 58 -8.53 -14.62 -22.10
C THR A 58 -9.20 -15.66 -22.98
N GLU A 59 -10.08 -16.48 -22.42
CA GLU A 59 -10.91 -17.43 -23.19
C GLU A 59 -11.74 -16.74 -24.30
N LYS A 60 -12.01 -15.44 -24.15
CA LYS A 60 -12.79 -14.63 -25.09
C LYS A 60 -11.94 -13.92 -26.14
N GLY A 61 -10.62 -14.13 -26.13
CA GLY A 61 -9.66 -13.52 -27.03
C GLY A 61 -8.63 -12.63 -26.33
N GLU A 62 -7.84 -11.94 -27.15
CA GLU A 62 -6.74 -11.07 -26.74
C GLU A 62 -7.21 -9.63 -26.55
N TRP A 63 -6.81 -9.01 -25.44
CA TRP A 63 -7.07 -7.60 -25.15
C TRP A 63 -5.79 -6.88 -24.78
N TYR A 64 -5.63 -5.65 -25.25
CA TYR A 64 -4.48 -4.80 -24.93
C TYR A 64 -4.88 -3.70 -23.94
N CYS A 65 -4.01 -3.41 -22.98
CA CYS A 65 -4.29 -2.38 -21.99
C CYS A 65 -4.46 -0.98 -22.62
N GLY A 66 -3.53 -0.58 -23.50
CA GLY A 66 -3.58 0.68 -24.24
C GLY A 66 -3.50 1.95 -23.39
N LYS A 67 -3.22 1.85 -22.08
CA LYS A 67 -3.20 3.01 -21.20
C LYS A 67 -2.00 3.90 -21.49
N VAL A 68 -2.25 5.20 -21.52
CA VAL A 68 -1.23 6.23 -21.70
C VAL A 68 -0.97 6.91 -20.35
N CYS A 69 0.31 7.00 -19.97
CA CYS A 69 0.75 7.65 -18.75
C CYS A 69 1.66 8.85 -19.09
N PRO A 70 1.47 10.02 -18.43
CA PRO A 70 2.25 11.22 -18.75
C PRO A 70 3.68 11.18 -18.20
N THR A 71 3.95 10.34 -17.18
CA THR A 71 5.26 10.25 -16.54
C THR A 71 5.67 8.79 -16.31
N GLY A 72 6.97 8.52 -16.23
CA GLY A 72 7.48 7.18 -15.91
C GLY A 72 7.10 6.70 -14.51
N ARG A 73 6.86 7.62 -13.57
CA ARG A 73 6.33 7.29 -12.24
C ARG A 73 4.89 6.76 -12.32
N ASP A 74 4.03 7.43 -13.08
CA ASP A 74 2.65 7.01 -13.27
C ASP A 74 2.58 5.72 -14.07
N PHE A 75 3.46 5.57 -15.05
CA PHE A 75 3.60 4.33 -15.82
C PHE A 75 4.03 3.16 -14.94
N ARG A 76 5.03 3.36 -14.07
CA ARG A 76 5.44 2.33 -13.10
C ARG A 76 4.28 1.90 -12.21
N LYS A 77 3.53 2.87 -11.66
CA LYS A 77 2.33 2.57 -10.86
C LYS A 77 1.29 1.80 -11.66
N HIS A 78 1.12 2.15 -12.92
CA HIS A 78 0.21 1.45 -13.80
C HIS A 78 0.65 0.00 -14.07
N VAL A 79 1.91 -0.25 -14.42
CA VAL A 79 2.38 -1.61 -14.72
C VAL A 79 2.24 -2.55 -13.51
N ARG A 80 2.25 -2.02 -12.28
CA ARG A 80 1.92 -2.79 -11.06
C ARG A 80 0.50 -3.36 -11.06
N THR A 81 -0.44 -2.86 -11.88
CA THR A 81 -1.77 -3.47 -12.01
C THR A 81 -1.76 -4.72 -12.88
N HIS A 82 -0.74 -4.87 -13.72
CA HIS A 82 -0.55 -6.02 -14.62
C HIS A 82 0.24 -7.12 -13.96
N ASN A 83 1.30 -6.74 -13.25
CA ASN A 83 2.12 -7.63 -12.45
C ASN A 83 2.14 -7.15 -10.99
N PRO A 84 1.10 -7.43 -10.18
CA PRO A 84 0.96 -6.96 -8.81
C PRO A 84 2.11 -7.46 -7.92
N PRO A 85 3.04 -6.64 -7.44
CA PRO A 85 4.28 -7.15 -6.84
C PRO A 85 4.16 -7.49 -5.36
N VAL A 86 3.16 -6.96 -4.66
CA VAL A 86 3.03 -7.12 -3.20
C VAL A 86 2.46 -8.49 -2.88
N LEU A 87 3.20 -9.29 -2.10
CA LEU A 87 2.83 -10.66 -1.72
C LEU A 87 2.03 -10.69 -0.42
N CYS A 88 1.04 -11.58 -0.35
CA CYS A 88 0.37 -11.86 0.92
C CYS A 88 1.31 -12.68 1.82
N PRO A 89 1.50 -12.31 3.10
CA PRO A 89 2.40 -13.03 4.01
C PRO A 89 1.74 -14.23 4.69
N VAL A 90 0.45 -14.47 4.44
CA VAL A 90 -0.37 -15.45 5.18
C VAL A 90 -0.29 -16.81 4.50
N LEU A 91 -0.09 -17.85 5.30
CA LEU A 91 -0.28 -19.24 4.88
C LEU A 91 -1.74 -19.63 5.09
N ASP A 92 -2.29 -20.42 4.16
CA ASP A 92 -3.65 -20.93 4.23
C ASP A 92 -3.76 -22.11 5.22
N LEU A 93 -4.93 -22.76 5.24
CA LEU A 93 -5.23 -23.86 6.16
C LEU A 93 -4.37 -25.11 5.94
N TYR A 94 -3.65 -25.20 4.82
CA TYR A 94 -2.76 -26.30 4.46
C TYR A 94 -1.28 -25.89 4.52
N ASP A 95 -0.97 -24.78 5.20
CA ASP A 95 0.35 -24.16 5.25
C ASP A 95 0.89 -23.71 3.87
N GLU A 96 0.01 -23.57 2.88
CA GLU A 96 0.38 -23.08 1.55
C GLU A 96 0.27 -21.56 1.50
N PRO A 97 1.20 -20.85 0.83
CA PRO A 97 1.15 -19.39 0.77
C PRO A 97 -0.10 -18.91 0.05
N CYS A 98 -0.76 -17.91 0.61
CA CYS A 98 -1.85 -17.21 -0.05
C CYS A 98 -1.33 -16.61 -1.37
N GLN A 99 -1.88 -17.07 -2.48
CA GLN A 99 -1.44 -16.71 -3.83
C GLN A 99 -1.86 -15.30 -4.26
N VAL A 100 -2.61 -14.58 -3.41
CA VAL A 100 -3.06 -13.24 -3.72
C VAL A 100 -1.90 -12.26 -3.72
N ARG A 101 -1.81 -11.50 -4.81
CA ARG A 101 -0.87 -10.40 -4.97
C ARG A 101 -1.62 -9.11 -5.26
N THR A 102 -1.10 -7.99 -4.77
CA THR A 102 -1.74 -6.67 -4.99
C THR A 102 -0.77 -5.64 -5.54
N ALA A 103 -1.30 -4.61 -6.18
CA ALA A 103 -0.50 -3.57 -6.80
C ALA A 103 0.16 -2.67 -5.74
N GLU A 104 -0.48 -2.46 -4.59
CA GLU A 104 -0.07 -1.47 -3.58
C GLU A 104 -0.13 -2.06 -2.17
N GLN A 105 0.78 -1.62 -1.30
CA GLN A 105 0.86 -2.04 0.11
C GLN A 105 -0.47 -1.84 0.86
N ARG A 106 -1.18 -0.74 0.57
CA ARG A 106 -2.50 -0.45 1.14
C ARG A 106 -3.55 -1.48 0.75
N ASP A 107 -3.50 -1.96 -0.49
CA ASP A 107 -4.44 -2.97 -0.96
C ASP A 107 -4.16 -4.34 -0.34
N MET A 108 -2.89 -4.66 -0.07
CA MET A 108 -2.53 -5.85 0.70
C MET A 108 -3.03 -5.79 2.15
N ARG A 109 -2.93 -4.63 2.85
CA ARG A 109 -3.52 -4.48 4.20
C ARG A 109 -5.02 -4.79 4.20
N ARG A 110 -5.73 -4.30 3.17
CA ARG A 110 -7.17 -4.56 3.01
C ARG A 110 -7.45 -6.03 2.71
N HIS A 111 -6.66 -6.65 1.83
CA HIS A 111 -6.77 -8.07 1.55
C HIS A 111 -6.62 -8.90 2.83
N ALA A 112 -5.56 -8.64 3.61
CA ALA A 112 -5.31 -9.32 4.88
C ALA A 112 -6.47 -9.12 5.86
N LEU A 113 -6.97 -7.90 6.02
CA LEU A 113 -8.10 -7.61 6.90
C LEU A 113 -9.36 -8.42 6.54
N VAL A 114 -9.70 -8.51 5.25
CA VAL A 114 -10.95 -9.15 4.80
C VAL A 114 -10.83 -10.67 4.70
N ASN A 115 -9.69 -11.18 4.26
CA ASN A 115 -9.52 -12.61 3.93
C ASN A 115 -8.75 -13.38 5.01
N HIS A 116 -7.99 -12.68 5.84
CA HIS A 116 -7.18 -13.27 6.92
C HIS A 116 -7.39 -12.49 8.24
N PRO A 117 -8.63 -12.36 8.73
CA PRO A 117 -8.97 -11.45 9.83
C PRO A 117 -8.21 -11.76 11.13
N GLN A 118 -8.00 -13.05 11.44
CA GLN A 118 -7.22 -13.48 12.61
C GLN A 118 -5.76 -13.03 12.50
N TRP A 119 -5.10 -13.35 11.38
CA TRP A 119 -3.72 -12.92 11.12
C TRP A 119 -3.59 -11.40 11.14
N ALA A 120 -4.52 -10.69 10.49
CA ALA A 120 -4.54 -9.23 10.45
C ALA A 120 -4.66 -8.61 11.84
N TRP A 121 -5.45 -9.23 12.74
CA TRP A 121 -5.64 -8.77 14.11
C TRP A 121 -4.35 -8.91 14.93
N GLU A 122 -3.70 -10.06 14.81
CA GLU A 122 -2.43 -10.37 15.47
C GLU A 122 -1.29 -9.46 14.99
N ASN A 123 -1.30 -9.10 13.70
CA ASN A 123 -0.23 -8.35 13.04
C ASN A 123 -0.55 -6.86 12.84
N GLN A 124 -1.64 -6.36 13.43
CA GLN A 124 -2.21 -5.05 13.11
C GLN A 124 -1.25 -3.87 13.32
N LYS A 125 -0.49 -3.88 14.43
CA LYS A 125 0.43 -2.79 14.77
C LYS A 125 1.67 -2.80 13.88
N GLU A 126 2.24 -3.98 13.66
CA GLU A 126 3.46 -4.17 12.88
C GLU A 126 3.24 -3.73 11.43
N TYR A 127 2.14 -4.15 10.80
CA TYR A 127 1.84 -3.82 9.41
C TYR A 127 0.93 -2.60 9.27
N GLY A 128 0.58 -1.94 10.37
CA GLY A 128 -0.33 -0.80 10.41
C GLY A 128 -1.67 -1.06 9.71
N ILE A 129 -2.25 -2.24 9.96
CA ILE A 129 -3.60 -2.60 9.54
C ILE A 129 -4.56 -1.98 10.54
N GLU A 130 -5.37 -1.05 10.08
CA GLU A 130 -6.38 -0.40 10.92
C GLU A 130 -7.68 -1.19 10.79
N PHE A 131 -8.37 -1.45 11.90
CA PHE A 131 -9.66 -2.17 11.91
C PHE A 131 -10.87 -1.21 11.83
N GLU A 132 -10.62 0.09 11.66
CA GLU A 132 -11.64 1.15 11.69
C GLU A 132 -12.35 1.32 10.34
N TYR A 133 -13.22 0.39 9.92
CA TYR A 133 -13.86 0.56 8.60
C TYR A 133 -15.33 0.20 8.54
N LEU A 134 -16.16 0.69 9.46
CA LEU A 134 -17.59 0.79 9.18
C LEU A 134 -17.93 2.26 8.96
N TRP A 135 -17.84 2.68 7.70
CA TRP A 135 -18.32 3.99 7.24
C TRP A 135 -19.83 3.90 7.11
N LYS A 136 -20.55 4.53 8.03
CA LYS A 136 -22.00 4.55 8.02
C LYS A 136 -22.51 5.77 7.24
N CYS A 137 -23.40 5.54 6.29
CA CYS A 137 -24.16 6.59 5.65
C CYS A 137 -25.30 7.05 6.57
N GLU A 138 -25.75 8.28 6.36
CA GLU A 138 -26.93 8.86 7.00
C GLU A 138 -28.17 7.97 6.83
N CYS A 139 -28.28 7.25 5.71
CA CYS A 139 -29.36 6.29 5.44
C CYS A 139 -29.22 4.93 6.16
N GLY A 140 -28.33 4.83 7.15
CA GLY A 140 -28.06 3.61 7.89
C GLY A 140 -27.18 2.57 7.19
N THR A 141 -26.91 2.70 5.88
CA THR A 141 -26.09 1.73 5.13
C THR A 141 -24.63 1.80 5.55
N VAL A 142 -23.99 0.64 5.75
CA VAL A 142 -22.60 0.55 6.22
C VAL A 142 -21.67 0.10 5.09
N PHE A 143 -20.50 0.72 5.00
CA PHE A 143 -19.50 0.46 3.98
C PHE A 143 -18.14 0.17 4.59
N THR A 144 -17.43 -0.79 4.00
CA THR A 144 -16.04 -1.11 4.36
C THR A 144 -15.02 -0.14 3.76
N ARG A 145 -15.47 0.82 2.94
CA ARG A 145 -14.63 1.81 2.26
C ARG A 145 -15.36 3.14 2.10
N GLU A 146 -14.66 4.24 2.38
CA GLU A 146 -15.16 5.61 2.22
C GLU A 146 -15.54 5.93 0.77
N ASP A 147 -14.78 5.47 -0.22
CA ASP A 147 -15.08 5.74 -1.63
C ASP A 147 -16.37 5.06 -2.12
N ASN A 148 -16.73 3.93 -1.51
CA ASN A 148 -18.02 3.28 -1.74
C ASN A 148 -19.16 4.07 -1.08
N LEU A 149 -18.94 4.62 0.11
CA LEU A 149 -19.87 5.54 0.77
C LEU A 149 -20.09 6.81 -0.09
N ASP A 150 -19.04 7.41 -0.63
CA ASP A 150 -19.14 8.59 -1.50
C ASP A 150 -19.93 8.28 -2.78
N ARG A 151 -19.65 7.13 -3.39
CA ARG A 151 -20.41 6.68 -4.58
C ARG A 151 -21.88 6.45 -4.24
N HIS A 152 -22.16 5.87 -3.07
CA HIS A 152 -23.52 5.71 -2.56
C HIS A 152 -24.20 7.07 -2.39
N ARG A 153 -23.58 8.01 -1.68
CA ARG A 153 -24.11 9.37 -1.45
C ARG A 153 -24.40 10.10 -2.76
N LYS A 154 -23.51 10.01 -3.75
CA LYS A 154 -23.73 10.59 -5.09
C LYS A 154 -24.92 9.96 -5.80
N LYS A 155 -25.04 8.63 -5.75
CA LYS A 155 -26.11 7.88 -6.43
C LYS A 155 -27.48 8.04 -5.75
N TYR A 156 -27.51 8.14 -4.42
CA TYR A 156 -28.73 8.09 -3.61
C TYR A 156 -28.97 9.35 -2.78
N ARG A 157 -28.54 10.53 -3.27
CA ARG A 157 -28.66 11.82 -2.57
C ARG A 157 -30.00 12.05 -1.86
N LYS A 158 -31.13 11.74 -2.50
CA LYS A 158 -32.47 11.92 -1.90
C LYS A 158 -32.71 11.01 -0.70
N LYS A 159 -32.31 9.73 -0.79
CA LYS A 159 -32.51 8.74 0.26
C LYS A 159 -31.63 8.98 1.50
N CYS A 160 -30.47 9.62 1.30
CA CYS A 160 -29.56 9.99 2.39
C CYS A 160 -29.96 11.26 3.14
N LEU A 161 -30.86 12.10 2.58
CA LEU A 161 -31.29 13.37 3.19
C LEU A 161 -32.58 13.24 4.01
N ASP A 162 -33.47 12.29 3.67
CA ASP A 162 -34.76 12.11 4.34
C ASP A 162 -34.65 11.47 5.74
N GLU A 163 -33.60 10.69 6.03
CA GLU A 163 -33.39 10.08 7.36
C GLU A 163 -32.64 11.00 8.34
N SER A 164 -32.10 12.13 7.88
CA SER A 164 -31.51 13.16 8.74
C SER A 164 -32.54 14.11 9.37
N SER A 165 -33.83 13.91 9.09
CA SER A 165 -34.95 14.78 9.47
C SER A 165 -35.94 14.12 10.43
N ARG A 166 -35.54 13.05 11.15
CA ARG A 166 -36.34 12.41 12.19
C ARG A 166 -35.64 12.44 13.54
#